data_AF-A0A7V3WH11-F1
#
_entry.id   AF-A0A7V3WH11-F1
#
_cell.length_a   1.000
_cell.length_b   1.000
_cell.length_c   1.000
_cell.angle_alpha   90.00
_cell.angle_beta   90.00
_cell.angle_gamma   90.00
#
_symmetry.space_group_name_H-M   'P 1'
#
loop_
_entity.id
_entity.type
_entity.pdbx_description
1 polymer ?
#
loop_
_entity_poly.entity_id
_entity_poly.type
_entity_poly.pdbx_seq_one_letter_code
_entity_poly.pdbx_strand_id
1 'polypeptide(L)'
;MKRGFTLIELVLVIAILGILAVVAMPNIFNISLTTAQQNSRDAVVANIQTGLSLYAASQISQGLTESYPAQLDSVADGTAASRTNPLFTNVIKGGVTRGWTKKSATCYTWTEGGA
;
A
#
# COMPACT_ATOMS: atom_id res chain seq x y z
N MET A 1 6.39 -45.76 -37.62
CA MET A 1 7.76 -45.73 -37.04
C MET A 1 7.87 -44.47 -36.19
N LYS A 2 8.02 -44.61 -34.87
CA LYS A 2 8.16 -43.46 -33.97
C LYS A 2 9.60 -42.94 -34.11
N ARG A 3 9.78 -41.75 -34.68
CA ARG A 3 11.10 -41.09 -34.69
C ARG A 3 11.42 -40.71 -33.24
N GLY A 4 12.36 -41.43 -32.63
CA GLY A 4 12.88 -41.10 -31.31
C GLY A 4 13.71 -39.83 -31.40
N PHE A 5 13.58 -38.96 -30.40
CA PHE A 5 14.45 -37.80 -30.22
C PHE A 5 15.92 -38.25 -30.16
N THR A 6 16.82 -37.44 -30.72
CA THR A 6 18.26 -37.69 -30.62
C THR A 6 18.77 -37.26 -29.24
N LEU A 7 19.75 -37.97 -28.69
CA LEU A 7 20.32 -37.64 -27.37
C LEU A 7 20.94 -36.24 -27.36
N ILE A 8 21.56 -35.83 -28.47
CA ILE A 8 22.17 -34.51 -28.60
C ILE A 8 21.13 -33.38 -28.53
N GLU A 9 19.93 -33.61 -29.05
CA GLU A 9 18.84 -32.65 -29.04
C GLU A 9 18.31 -32.44 -27.62
N LEU A 10 18.21 -33.51 -26.82
CA LEU A 10 17.84 -33.39 -25.42
C LEU A 10 18.89 -32.62 -24.60
N VAL A 11 20.19 -32.89 -24.84
CA VAL A 11 21.30 -32.23 -24.14
C VAL A 11 21.37 -30.75 -24.51
N LEU A 12 21.18 -30.40 -25.79
CA LEU A 12 21.17 -29.01 -26.23
C LEU A 12 20.00 -28.22 -25.63
N VAL A 13 18.82 -28.84 -25.53
CA VAL A 13 17.62 -28.20 -24.95
C VAL A 13 17.84 -27.87 -23.47
N ILE A 14 18.34 -28.82 -22.66
CA ILE A 14 18.60 -28.53 -21.23
C ILE A 14 19.73 -27.51 -21.04
N ALA A 15 20.72 -27.50 -21.94
CA ALA A 15 21.80 -26.51 -21.90
C ALA A 15 21.29 -25.09 -22.19
N ILE A 16 20.45 -24.93 -23.22
CA ILE A 16 19.83 -23.64 -23.54
C ILE A 16 18.90 -23.19 -22.41
N LEU A 17 18.06 -24.09 -21.89
CA LEU A 17 17.17 -23.77 -20.77
C LEU A 17 17.94 -23.38 -19.50
N GLY A 18 19.11 -23.98 -19.24
CA GLY A 18 19.99 -23.62 -18.13
C GLY A 18 20.53 -22.18 -18.24
N ILE A 19 20.95 -21.77 -19.44
CA ILE A 19 21.45 -20.40 -19.68
C ILE A 19 20.30 -19.39 -19.56
N LEU A 20 19.14 -19.69 -20.15
CA LEU A 20 17.97 -18.82 -20.08
C LEU A 20 17.47 -18.63 -18.64
N ALA A 21 17.51 -19.68 -17.82
CA ALA A 21 17.07 -19.60 -16.42
C ALA A 21 17.94 -18.66 -15.57
N VAL A 22 19.26 -18.62 -15.81
CA VAL A 22 20.19 -17.74 -15.07
C VAL A 22 20.04 -16.29 -15.51
N VAL A 23 19.91 -16.04 -16.81
CA VAL A 23 19.79 -14.67 -17.35
C VAL A 23 18.40 -14.06 -17.06
N ALA A 24 17.36 -14.88 -16.98
CA ALA A 24 15.98 -14.45 -16.76
C ALA A 24 15.56 -14.31 -15.28
N MET A 25 16.49 -14.42 -14.32
CA MET A 25 16.23 -14.10 -12.90
C MET A 25 16.74 -12.67 -12.56
N PRO A 26 16.08 -11.59 -13.01
CA PRO A 26 16.37 -10.27 -12.48
C PRO A 26 15.90 -10.20 -11.01
N ASN A 27 16.71 -9.57 -10.17
CA ASN A 27 16.55 -9.42 -8.72
C ASN A 27 15.17 -8.89 -8.29
N ILE A 28 14.21 -9.79 -8.10
CA ILE A 28 12.86 -9.50 -7.57
C ILE A 28 12.84 -9.24 -6.05
N PHE A 29 13.91 -9.57 -5.33
CA PHE A 29 13.91 -9.54 -3.86
C PHE A 29 14.12 -8.14 -3.26
N ASN A 30 14.91 -7.27 -3.90
CA ASN A 30 15.29 -5.97 -3.31
C ASN A 30 14.20 -4.88 -3.44
N ILE A 31 13.19 -5.06 -4.29
CA ILE A 31 12.10 -4.09 -4.49
C ILE A 31 10.96 -4.31 -3.47
N SER A 32 10.92 -5.47 -2.81
CA SER A 32 9.64 -6.03 -2.37
C SER A 32 9.09 -5.50 -1.04
N LEU A 33 9.92 -5.08 -0.09
CA LEU A 33 9.44 -4.80 1.28
C LEU A 33 9.52 -3.32 1.66
N THR A 34 10.69 -2.70 1.56
CA THR A 34 10.87 -1.29 1.95
C THR A 34 10.14 -0.35 0.99
N THR A 35 10.29 -0.54 -0.32
CA THR A 35 9.58 0.24 -1.34
C THR A 35 8.06 0.01 -1.26
N ALA A 36 7.61 -1.23 -1.01
CA ALA A 36 6.18 -1.50 -0.84
C ALA A 36 5.59 -0.82 0.39
N GLN A 37 6.32 -0.78 1.52
CA GLN A 37 5.90 -0.08 2.73
C GLN A 37 5.83 1.43 2.52
N GLN A 38 6.83 2.01 1.86
CA GLN A 38 6.85 3.44 1.50
C GLN A 38 5.68 3.79 0.57
N ASN A 39 5.45 2.99 -0.48
CA ASN A 39 4.32 3.17 -1.38
C ASN A 39 2.97 3.06 -0.65
N SER A 40 2.85 2.14 0.31
CA SER A 40 1.63 2.00 1.12
C SER A 40 1.38 3.22 2.00
N ARG A 41 2.41 3.76 2.65
CA ARG A 41 2.33 5.02 3.41
C ARG A 41 1.89 6.16 2.50
N ASP A 42 2.54 6.33 1.35
CA ASP A 42 2.28 7.44 0.43
C ASP A 42 0.87 7.34 -0.16
N ALA A 43 0.40 6.11 -0.46
CA ALA A 43 -0.98 5.86 -0.88
C ALA A 43 -2.00 6.27 0.20
N VAL A 44 -1.73 5.99 1.48
CA VAL A 44 -2.60 6.45 2.58
C VAL A 44 -2.65 7.98 2.63
N VAL A 45 -1.51 8.66 2.52
CA VAL A 45 -1.46 10.13 2.53
C VAL A 45 -2.26 10.71 1.36
N ALA A 46 -2.12 10.16 0.14
CA ALA A 46 -2.88 10.59 -1.03
C ALA A 46 -4.39 10.36 -0.85
N ASN A 47 -4.79 9.26 -0.21
CA ASN A 47 -6.19 8.98 0.11
C ASN A 47 -6.74 9.98 1.13
N ILE A 48 -5.95 10.39 2.12
CA ILE A 48 -6.37 11.41 3.10
C ILE A 48 -6.62 12.74 2.40
N GLN A 49 -5.71 13.17 1.52
CA GLN A 49 -5.87 14.40 0.74
C GLN A 49 -7.14 14.35 -0.12
N THR A 50 -7.36 13.24 -0.81
CA THR A 50 -8.55 13.02 -1.63
C THR A 50 -9.83 13.04 -0.79
N GLY A 51 -9.82 12.35 0.36
CA GLY A 51 -10.93 12.33 1.31
C GLY A 51 -11.25 13.71 1.87
N LEU A 52 -10.23 14.53 2.09
CA LEU A 52 -10.36 15.90 2.57
C LEU A 52 -10.98 16.80 1.50
N SER A 53 -10.53 16.71 0.25
CA SER A 53 -11.14 17.42 -0.89
C SER A 53 -12.60 17.00 -1.09
N LEU A 54 -12.91 15.71 -0.96
CA LEU A 54 -14.28 15.21 -1.05
C LEU A 54 -15.15 15.73 0.10
N TYR A 55 -14.61 15.80 1.32
CA TYR A 55 -15.31 16.38 2.47
C TYR A 55 -15.65 17.85 2.19
N ALA A 56 -14.67 18.66 1.77
CA ALA A 56 -14.88 20.07 1.43
C ALA A 56 -15.92 20.24 0.31
N ALA A 57 -15.81 19.45 -0.77
CA ALA A 57 -16.78 19.45 -1.86
C ALA A 57 -18.20 19.09 -1.37
N SER A 58 -18.33 18.17 -0.41
CA SER A 58 -19.62 17.81 0.18
C SER A 58 -20.24 18.95 0.98
N GLN A 59 -19.45 19.78 1.66
CA GLN A 59 -19.95 20.96 2.40
C GLN A 59 -20.53 21.97 1.42
N ILE A 60 -19.77 22.29 0.36
CA ILE A 60 -20.21 23.24 -0.69
C ILE A 60 -21.48 22.72 -1.38
N SER A 61 -21.56 21.41 -1.67
CA SER A 61 -22.76 20.81 -2.28
C SER A 61 -24.02 20.91 -1.41
N GLN A 62 -23.85 21.03 -0.09
CA GLN A 62 -24.93 21.22 0.88
C GLN A 62 -25.25 22.71 1.12
N GLY A 63 -24.63 23.63 0.36
CA GLY A 63 -24.81 25.08 0.52
C GLY A 63 -24.05 25.66 1.71
N LEU A 64 -23.12 24.90 2.30
CA LEU A 64 -22.26 25.36 3.39
C LEU A 64 -20.96 25.95 2.83
N THR A 65 -20.29 26.76 3.64
CA THR A 65 -18.93 27.25 3.31
C THR A 65 -17.94 26.11 3.30
N GLU A 66 -16.94 26.18 2.42
CA GLU A 66 -15.82 25.24 2.41
C GLU A 66 -15.20 25.15 3.81
N SER A 67 -15.17 23.92 4.35
CA SER A 67 -14.63 23.64 5.67
C SER A 67 -14.05 22.24 5.71
N TYR A 68 -13.12 22.04 6.64
CA TYR A 68 -12.40 20.80 6.84
C TYR A 68 -12.71 20.25 8.25
N PRO A 69 -12.69 18.93 8.44
CA PRO A 69 -13.01 18.34 9.72
C PRO A 69 -11.93 18.70 10.75
N ALA A 70 -12.36 19.08 11.96
CA ALA A 70 -11.46 19.44 13.05
C ALA A 70 -10.61 18.25 13.55
N GLN A 71 -11.08 17.03 13.32
CA GLN A 71 -10.37 15.79 13.59
C GLN A 71 -10.54 14.82 12.42
N LEU A 72 -9.49 14.07 12.08
CA LEU A 72 -9.56 13.06 11.01
C LEU A 72 -10.20 11.74 11.45
N ASP A 73 -10.29 11.50 12.76
CA ASP A 73 -10.99 10.39 13.39
C ASP A 73 -11.31 10.73 14.87
N SER A 74 -12.11 9.87 15.50
CA SER A 74 -12.54 10.00 16.89
C SER A 74 -11.71 9.17 17.88
N VAL A 75 -10.58 8.62 17.45
CA VAL A 75 -9.72 7.78 18.31
C VAL A 75 -8.91 8.68 19.26
N ALA A 76 -8.56 8.19 20.45
CA ALA A 76 -7.75 8.94 21.41
C ALA A 76 -6.29 9.15 20.92
N ASP A 77 -5.69 10.27 21.30
CA ASP A 77 -4.27 10.55 21.03
C ASP A 77 -3.36 9.48 21.65
N GLY A 78 -2.28 9.13 20.96
CA GLY A 78 -1.38 8.04 21.34
C GLY A 78 -1.83 6.65 20.90
N THR A 79 -3.04 6.50 20.34
CA THR A 79 -3.55 5.20 19.91
C THR A 79 -3.00 4.81 18.53
N ALA A 80 -2.51 3.57 18.44
CA ALA A 80 -2.12 2.96 17.17
C ALA A 80 -3.35 2.44 16.40
N ALA A 81 -3.29 2.57 15.08
CA ALA A 81 -4.27 2.02 14.17
C ALA A 81 -4.39 0.50 14.38
N SER A 82 -5.62 0.02 14.52
CA SER A 82 -5.95 -1.39 14.65
C SER A 82 -7.31 -1.67 14.03
N ARG A 83 -7.73 -2.93 13.97
CA ARG A 83 -9.08 -3.28 13.47
C ARG A 83 -10.21 -2.73 14.34
N THR A 84 -9.96 -2.56 15.64
CA THR A 84 -10.91 -1.96 16.59
C THR A 84 -10.79 -0.45 16.65
N ASN A 85 -9.62 0.10 16.35
CA ASN A 85 -9.35 1.54 16.29
C ASN A 85 -8.88 1.95 14.89
N PRO A 86 -9.76 1.97 13.87
CA PRO A 86 -9.40 2.48 12.56
C PRO A 86 -9.17 4.00 12.63
N LEU A 87 -8.10 4.48 11.99
CA LEU A 87 -7.78 5.91 11.90
C LEU A 87 -8.30 6.52 10.59
N PHE A 88 -8.38 7.85 10.54
CA PHE A 88 -8.83 8.63 9.36
C PHE A 88 -10.28 8.38 8.90
N THR A 89 -11.13 7.85 9.77
CA THR A 89 -12.51 7.44 9.43
C THR A 89 -13.41 8.57 8.95
N ASN A 90 -13.09 9.83 9.28
CA ASN A 90 -13.90 10.98 8.87
C ASN A 90 -13.65 11.38 7.41
N VAL A 91 -12.53 10.95 6.84
CA VAL A 91 -12.11 11.32 5.47
C VAL A 91 -11.98 10.10 4.56
N ILE A 92 -11.74 8.90 5.10
CA ILE A 92 -11.59 7.66 4.34
C ILE A 92 -12.57 6.62 4.87
N LYS A 93 -13.43 6.09 3.99
CA LYS A 93 -14.34 4.98 4.35
C LYS A 93 -13.54 3.73 4.74
N GLY A 94 -13.85 3.17 5.90
CA GLY A 94 -13.17 1.98 6.45
C GLY A 94 -11.90 2.29 7.24
N GLY A 95 -11.35 3.51 7.10
CA GLY A 95 -10.15 3.95 7.80
C GLY A 95 -8.91 3.10 7.52
N VAL A 96 -7.85 3.37 8.27
CA VAL A 96 -6.59 2.62 8.22
C VAL A 96 -6.38 1.91 9.54
N THR A 97 -6.01 0.63 9.47
CA THR A 97 -5.96 -0.25 10.65
C THR A 97 -4.56 -0.69 11.06
N ARG A 98 -3.48 -0.22 10.40
CA ARG A 98 -2.09 -0.58 10.74
C ARG A 98 -1.10 0.53 10.37
N GLY A 99 0.06 0.53 11.02
CA GLY A 99 1.22 1.35 10.66
C GLY A 99 1.12 2.85 11.00
N TRP A 100 -0.02 3.33 11.48
CA TRP A 100 -0.24 4.72 11.85
C TRP A 100 -0.57 4.85 13.34
N THR A 101 -0.12 5.92 13.97
CA THR A 101 -0.44 6.26 15.37
C THR A 101 -0.85 7.71 15.44
N LYS A 102 -1.95 7.99 16.15
CA LYS A 102 -2.43 9.36 16.36
C LYS A 102 -1.53 10.09 17.35
N LYS A 103 -1.12 11.31 17.03
CA LYS A 103 -0.42 12.23 17.95
C LYS A 103 -1.32 13.36 18.43
N SER A 104 -2.16 13.88 17.55
CA SER A 104 -3.18 14.88 17.87
C SER A 104 -4.31 14.81 16.84
N ALA A 105 -5.29 15.73 16.93
CA ALA A 105 -6.42 15.83 16.01
C ALA A 105 -6.06 15.71 14.52
N THR A 106 -4.95 16.32 14.10
CA THR A 106 -4.49 16.39 12.71
C THR A 106 -3.05 15.90 12.52
N CYS A 107 -2.39 15.42 13.57
CA CYS A 107 -1.02 14.91 13.50
C CYS A 107 -0.98 13.40 13.73
N TYR A 108 -0.34 12.69 12.80
CA TYR A 108 -0.20 11.23 12.83
C TYR A 108 1.23 10.86 12.47
N THR A 109 1.75 9.82 13.11
CA THR A 109 3.07 9.28 12.82
C THR A 109 2.93 7.89 12.24
N TRP A 110 3.68 7.62 11.17
CA TRP A 110 3.81 6.30 10.60
C TRP A 110 5.02 5.57 11.21
N THR A 111 4.85 4.29 11.55
CA THR A 111 5.93 3.43 12.04
C THR A 111 6.15 2.27 11.06
N GLU A 112 7.41 2.10 10.63
CA GLU A 112 7.82 0.97 9.79
C GLU A 112 7.54 -0.35 10.49
N GLY A 113 6.96 -1.31 9.75
CA GLY A 113 6.72 -2.66 10.26
C GLY A 113 5.55 -2.77 11.24
N GLY A 114 4.51 -1.92 11.10
CA GLY A 114 3.32 -1.90 11.95
C GLY A 114 2.93 -3.27 12.50
N ALA A 115 2.87 -3.37 13.83
CA ALA A 115 2.57 -4.59 14.58
C ALA A 115 1.45 -5.43 13.93
#